data_AF-A0A924TXZ4-F1
#
_entry.id   AF-A0A924TXZ4-F1
#
_cell.length_a   1.000
_cell.length_b   1.000
_cell.length_c   1.000
_cell.angle_alpha   90.00
_cell.angle_beta   90.00
_cell.angle_gamma   90.00
#
_symmetry.space_group_name_H-M   'P 1'
#
loop_
_entity.id
_entity.type
_entity.pdbx_description
1 polymer ?
#
loop_
_entity_poly.entity_id
_entity_poly.type
_entity_poly.pdbx_seq_one_letter_code
_entity_poly.pdbx_strand_id
1 'polypeptide(L)' 'MRVFDAASTRAALPFARLIPALQALFATGCTMPPRHVHEIVAPGGGSLNSLIMPAWTAGGYYGVKVVNIAPGNAARG' A
#
# COMPACT_ATOMS: atom_id res chain seq x y z
N MET A 1 -2.62 -19.36 4.77
CA MET A 1 -2.81 -18.09 4.04
C MET A 1 -4.21 -17.59 4.31
N ARG A 2 -4.43 -16.31 4.63
CA ARG A 2 -5.77 -15.71 4.75
C ARG A 2 -5.86 -14.59 3.71
N VAL A 3 -7.01 -14.46 3.05
CA VAL A 3 -7.27 -13.43 2.04
C VAL A 3 -8.37 -12.52 2.57
N PHE A 4 -8.14 -11.21 2.50
CA PHE A 4 -9.12 -10.18 2.84
C PHE A 4 -9.44 -9.40 1.58
N ASP A 5 -10.72 -9.32 1.22
CA ASP A 5 -11.23 -8.42 0.20
C ASP A 5 -11.37 -6.98 0.74
N ALA A 6 -11.91 -6.07 -0.08
CA ALA A 6 -12.09 -4.68 0.32
C ALA A 6 -13.04 -4.50 1.52
N ALA A 7 -14.13 -5.26 1.58
CA ALA A 7 -15.14 -5.14 2.62
C ALA A 7 -14.62 -5.65 3.97
N SER A 8 -14.01 -6.85 3.98
CA SER A 8 -13.40 -7.45 5.16
C SER A 8 -12.19 -6.66 5.67
N THR A 9 -11.35 -6.11 4.76
CA THR A 9 -10.26 -5.21 5.13
C THR A 9 -10.77 -3.95 5.83
N ARG A 10 -11.85 -3.34 5.29
CA ARG A 10 -12.48 -2.17 5.91
C ARG A 10 -13.05 -2.50 7.29
N ALA A 11 -13.74 -3.62 7.43
CA ALA A 11 -14.31 -4.05 8.70
C ALA A 11 -13.23 -4.33 9.77
N ALA A 12 -12.06 -4.85 9.36
CA ALA A 12 -10.95 -5.13 10.24
C ALA A 12 -10.15 -3.88 10.69
N LEU A 13 -10.34 -2.73 10.04
CA LEU A 13 -9.55 -1.51 10.26
C LEU A 13 -10.43 -0.29 10.67
N PRO A 14 -11.22 -0.38 11.75
CA PRO A 14 -12.04 0.74 12.21
C PRO A 14 -11.15 1.90 12.67
N PHE A 15 -11.53 3.13 12.31
CA PHE A 15 -10.70 4.32 12.54
C PHE A 15 -10.36 4.58 14.01
N ALA A 16 -11.28 4.28 14.93
CA ALA A 16 -11.03 4.40 16.37
C ALA A 16 -9.81 3.58 16.85
N ARG A 17 -9.48 2.48 16.16
CA ARG A 17 -8.29 1.66 16.44
C ARG A 17 -7.14 1.96 15.49
N LEU A 18 -7.43 2.22 14.22
CA LEU A 18 -6.41 2.45 13.19
C LEU A 18 -5.61 3.72 13.46
N ILE A 19 -6.28 4.83 13.79
CA ILE A 19 -5.61 6.13 13.94
C ILE A 19 -4.56 6.10 15.07
N PRO A 20 -4.89 5.64 16.31
CA PRO A 20 -3.88 5.54 17.37
C PRO A 20 -2.73 4.60 17.03
N ALA A 21 -3.02 3.48 16.35
CA ALA A 21 -1.99 2.52 15.94
C ALA A 21 -1.00 3.13 14.93
N LEU A 22 -1.51 3.89 13.96
CA LEU A 22 -0.67 4.62 13.01
C LEU A 22 0.18 5.67 13.72
N GLN A 23 -0.41 6.48 14.61
CA GLN A 23 0.32 7.48 15.40
C GLN A 23 1.47 6.86 16.19
N ALA A 24 1.21 5.76 16.89
CA ALA A 24 2.24 5.03 17.63
C ALA A 24 3.36 4.55 16.70
N LEU A 25 3.03 3.92 15.57
CA LEU A 25 4.03 3.40 14.63
C LEU A 25 4.87 4.50 13.98
N PHE A 26 4.27 5.66 13.67
CA PHE A 26 5.02 6.82 13.18
C PHE A 26 5.99 7.36 14.23
N ALA A 27 5.60 7.38 15.51
CA ALA A 27 6.46 7.84 16.60
C ALA A 27 7.60 6.85 16.91
N THR A 28 7.33 5.54 16.87
CA THR A 28 8.35 4.51 17.14
C THR A 28 9.25 4.23 15.94
N GLY A 29 8.74 4.46 14.73
CA GLY A 29 9.40 4.12 13.48
C GLY A 29 9.32 2.63 13.12
N CYS A 30 9.79 2.33 11.92
CA CYS A 30 10.00 0.99 11.38
C CYS A 30 11.11 1.04 10.32
N THR A 31 11.64 -0.10 9.91
CA THR A 31 12.51 -0.14 8.73
C THR A 31 11.65 -0.04 7.48
N MET A 32 11.86 1.02 6.71
CA MET A 32 11.12 1.31 5.48
C MET A 32 12.12 1.84 4.44
N PRO A 33 12.69 0.97 3.59
CA PRO A 33 13.55 1.43 2.50
C PRO A 33 12.75 2.29 1.49
N PRO A 34 13.44 3.04 0.61
CA PRO A 34 12.79 3.75 -0.48
C PRO A 34 11.89 2.83 -1.30
N ARG A 35 10.72 3.34 -1.70
CA ARG A 35 9.80 2.60 -2.57
C ARG A 35 10.47 2.34 -3.93
N HIS A 36 10.23 1.17 -4.50
CA HIS A 36 10.55 0.92 -5.91
C HIS A 36 9.49 1.57 -6.78
N VAL A 37 9.91 2.21 -7.87
CA VAL A 37 9.04 2.85 -8.85
C VAL A 37 9.32 2.23 -10.20
N HIS A 38 8.30 1.65 -10.81
CA HIS A 38 8.37 1.09 -12.17
C HIS A 38 7.35 1.81 -13.05
N GLU A 39 7.83 2.57 -14.02
CA GLU A 39 6.98 3.07 -15.09
C GLU A 39 6.76 1.95 -16.12
N ILE A 40 5.51 1.65 -16.41
CA ILE A 40 5.08 0.64 -17.37
C ILE A 40 4.35 1.39 -18.50
N VAL A 41 5.00 1.47 -19.65
CA VAL A 41 4.43 2.13 -20.84
C VAL A 41 3.56 1.13 -21.60
N ALA A 42 2.32 1.51 -21.87
CA ALA A 42 1.38 0.71 -22.65
C ALA A 42 1.58 0.97 -24.15
N PRO A 43 1.35 -0.05 -25.00
CA PRO A 43 1.18 0.17 -26.44
C PRO A 43 0.05 1.18 -26.67
N GLY A 44 0.34 2.29 -27.35
CA GLY A 44 -0.63 3.39 -27.56
C GLY A 44 -0.45 4.62 -26.66
N GLY A 45 0.63 4.70 -25.87
CA GLY A 45 1.12 5.96 -25.30
C GLY A 45 0.62 6.32 -23.89
N GLY A 46 -0.20 5.47 -23.27
CA GLY A 46 -0.49 5.59 -21.83
C GLY A 46 0.64 5.01 -20.96
N SER A 47 0.75 5.44 -19.71
CA SER A 47 1.66 4.82 -18.74
C SER A 47 0.99 4.54 -17.39
N LEU A 48 1.53 3.55 -16.69
CA LEU A 48 1.16 3.15 -15.33
C LEU A 48 2.41 3.23 -14.47
N ASN A 49 2.32 3.85 -13.30
CA ASN A 49 3.37 3.73 -12.28
C ASN A 49 3.01 2.63 -11.28
N SER A 50 3.81 1.56 -11.23
CA SER A 50 3.70 0.50 -10.23
C SER A 50 4.72 0.74 -9.11
N LEU A 51 4.23 0.79 -7.87
CA LEU A 51 5.05 1.01 -6.68
C LEU A 51 5.11 -0.25 -5.83
N ILE A 52 6.31 -0.61 -5.39
CA ILE A 52 6.54 -1.68 -4.40
C ILE A 52 7.10 -1.05 -3.13
N MET A 53 6.41 -1.25 -2.02
CA MET A 53 6.68 -0.59 -0.74
C MET A 53 6.80 -1.62 0.38
N PRO A 54 8.00 -2.17 0.63
CA PRO A 54 8.23 -3.05 1.77
C PRO A 54 8.49 -2.24 3.06
N ALA A 55 8.02 -2.75 4.19
CA ALA A 55 8.33 -2.22 5.52
C ALA A 55 8.26 -3.32 6.58
N TRP A 56 9.05 -3.18 7.66
CA TRP A 56 9.03 -4.12 8.79
C TRP A 56 9.44 -3.50 10.12
N THR A 57 9.00 -4.13 11.19
CA THR A 57 9.47 -3.89 12.57
C THR A 57 10.29 -5.09 13.04
N ALA A 58 11.43 -4.87 13.69
CA ALA A 58 12.25 -5.95 14.23
C ALA A 58 11.45 -6.81 15.23
N GLY A 59 11.42 -8.12 15.04
CA GLY A 59 10.63 -9.06 15.87
C GLY A 59 9.10 -8.91 15.72
N GLY A 60 8.63 -8.09 14.79
CA GLY A 60 7.21 -7.88 14.53
C GLY A 60 6.80 -8.31 13.11
N TYR A 61 5.98 -7.50 12.46
CA TYR A 61 5.41 -7.83 11.15
C TYR A 61 6.29 -7.31 10.00
N TYR A 62 6.26 -8.06 8.89
CA TYR A 62 6.75 -7.66 7.57
C TYR A 62 5.56 -7.52 6.62
N GLY A 63 5.53 -6.43 5.86
CA GLY A 63 4.48 -6.17 4.88
C GLY A 63 5.04 -5.59 3.59
N VAL A 64 4.41 -5.94 2.47
CA VAL A 64 4.68 -5.34 1.16
C VAL A 64 3.37 -4.82 0.59
N LYS A 65 3.34 -3.55 0.19
CA LYS A 65 2.25 -2.97 -0.58
C LYS A 65 2.69 -2.84 -2.04
N VAL A 66 1.89 -3.41 -2.94
CA VAL A 66 1.97 -3.17 -4.38
C VAL A 66 0.80 -2.27 -4.76
N VAL A 67 1.07 -1.10 -5.34
CA VAL A 67 0.03 -0.16 -5.77
C VAL A 67 0.30 0.37 -7.15
N ASN A 68 -0.76 0.51 -7.94
CA ASN A 68 -0.72 0.93 -9.33
C ASN A 68 -1.41 2.29 -9.46
N ILE A 69 -0.71 3.26 -10.06
CA ILE A 69 -1.22 4.61 -10.35
C ILE A 69 -1.35 4.74 -11.86
N ALA A 70 -2.58 4.57 -12.36
CA ALA A 70 -2.92 4.66 -13.78
C ALA A 70 -3.74 5.93 -14.05
N PRO A 71 -3.12 7.00 -14.60
CA PRO A 71 -3.85 8.18 -15.06
C PRO A 71 -4.93 7.78 -16.07
N GLY A 72 -6.17 8.21 -15.83
CA GLY A 72 -7.31 7.91 -16.70
C GLY A 72 -8.19 6.73 -16.27
N ASN A 73 -7.81 5.96 -15.23
CA ASN A 73 -8.68 4.88 -14.74
C ASN A 73 -10.05 5.39 -14.26
N ALA A 74 -10.14 6.60 -13.73
CA ALA A 74 -11.42 7.19 -13.34
C ALA A 74 -12.45 7.27 -14.49
N ALA A 75 -12.00 7.35 -15.75
CA ALA A 75 -12.88 7.36 -16.92
C ALA A 75 -13.29 5.94 -17.39
N ARG A 76 -12.75 4.89 -16.75
CA ARG A 76 -12.90 3.48 -17.16
C ARG A 76 -13.64 2.61 -16.13
N GLY A 77 -14.01 3.17 -14.98
CA GLY A 77 -14.59 2.44 -13.84
C GLY A 77 -13.55 1.73 -12.98
#